data_AF-A0A1H7AK03-F1
#
_entry.id   AF-A0A1H7AK03-F1
#
_cell.length_a   1.000
_cell.length_b   1.000
_cell.length_c   1.000
_cell.angle_alpha   90.00
_cell.angle_beta   90.00
_cell.angle_gamma   90.00
#
_symmetry.space_group_name_H-M   'P 1'
#
loop_
_entity.id
_entity.type
_entity.pdbx_description
1 polymer ?
#
loop_
_entity_poly.entity_id
_entity_poly.type
_entity_poly.pdbx_seq_one_letter_code
_entity_poly.pdbx_strand_id
1 'polypeptide(L)' 'MQFCRPILFRVIRVLDRTTYDGWMWLEGYQLNDKGDAVDRRAIFVQPAGLRVAPVPVAVGQPGRKRAPSRRVTA' A
#
# COMPACT_ATOMS: atom_id res chain seq x y z
N MET A 1 19.62 13.69 -9.77
CA MET A 1 18.31 14.34 -10.04
C MET A 1 17.30 13.79 -9.05
N GLN A 2 16.86 14.61 -8.09
CA GLN A 2 16.03 14.21 -6.95
C GLN A 2 14.58 14.67 -7.19
N PHE A 3 13.75 13.68 -7.58
CA PHE A 3 12.28 13.57 -7.50
C PHE A 3 11.45 14.86 -7.32
N CYS A 4 10.97 15.45 -8.42
CA CYS A 4 10.03 16.59 -8.37
C CYS A 4 8.54 16.17 -8.32
N ARG A 5 8.20 14.89 -8.48
CA ARG A 5 6.80 14.43 -8.62
C ARG A 5 6.42 13.44 -7.52
N PRO A 6 5.42 13.76 -6.68
CA PRO A 6 4.85 12.77 -5.77
C PRO A 6 4.20 11.63 -6.58
N ILE A 7 4.21 10.43 -6.00
CA ILE A 7 3.52 9.26 -6.55
C ILE A 7 2.35 8.88 -5.63
N LEU A 8 1.30 8.29 -6.20
CA LEU A 8 0.27 7.61 -5.42
C LEU A 8 0.72 6.18 -5.13
N PHE A 9 0.69 5.82 -3.85
CA PHE A 9 1.14 4.52 -3.38
C PHE A 9 0.11 3.87 -2.47
N ARG A 10 -0.36 2.69 -2.84
CA ARG A 10 -1.30 1.90 -2.03
C ARG A 10 -0.54 0.83 -1.26
N VAL A 11 -0.45 1.01 0.04
CA VAL A 11 0.22 0.08 0.96
C VAL A 11 -0.56 -1.24 1.05
N ILE A 12 0.14 -2.36 0.92
CA ILE A 12 -0.41 -3.71 1.15
C ILE A 12 0.18 -4.37 2.39
N ARG A 13 1.43 -4.04 2.73
CA ARG A 13 2.14 -4.61 3.88
C ARG A 13 3.22 -3.65 4.37
N VAL A 14 3.38 -3.61 5.69
CA VAL A 14 4.58 -3.07 6.36
C VAL A 14 5.55 -4.23 6.56
N LEU A 15 6.82 -4.04 6.19
CA LEU A 15 7.85 -5.05 6.41
C LEU A 15 8.57 -4.73 7.73
N ASP A 16 8.78 -5.74 8.56
CA ASP A 16 9.44 -5.63 9.88
C ASP A 16 10.97 -5.43 9.79
N ARG A 17 11.47 -4.99 8.64
CA ARG A 17 12.88 -4.73 8.39
C ARG A 17 13.19 -3.33 8.89
N THR A 18 13.72 -3.18 10.09
CA THR A 18 14.14 -1.87 10.60
C THR A 18 15.58 -1.62 10.16
N THR A 19 15.83 -0.63 9.31
CA THR A 19 17.20 -0.28 8.85
C THR A 19 17.74 0.97 9.54
N TYR A 20 16.87 1.94 9.85
CA TYR A 20 17.21 3.17 10.57
C TYR A 20 16.02 3.61 11.43
N ASP A 21 16.30 4.23 12.58
CA ASP A 21 15.27 4.73 13.49
C ASP A 21 14.36 5.74 12.81
N GLY A 22 13.04 5.53 12.95
CA GLY A 22 12.02 6.39 12.35
C GLY A 22 11.82 6.20 10.84
N TRP A 23 12.49 5.23 10.20
CA TRP A 23 12.24 4.83 8.83
C TRP A 23 11.59 3.45 8.76
N MET A 24 10.80 3.21 7.72
CA MET A 24 10.12 1.94 7.53
C MET A 24 10.11 1.48 6.09
N TRP A 25 10.04 0.17 5.92
CA TRP A 25 9.81 -0.46 4.63
C TRP A 25 8.33 -0.67 4.40
N LEU A 26 7.83 -0.13 3.28
CA LEU A 26 6.46 -0.35 2.81
C LEU A 26 6.49 -1.15 1.53
N GLU A 27 5.62 -2.14 1.45
CA GLU A 27 5.32 -2.84 0.22
C GLU A 27 3.92 -2.44 -0.26
N GLY A 28 3.77 -2.25 -1.57
CA GLY A 28 2.53 -1.73 -2.14
C GLY A 28 2.56 -1.56 -3.65
N TYR A 29 1.50 -0.96 -4.15
CA TYR A 29 1.33 -0.66 -5.58
C TYR A 29 1.51 0.83 -5.85
N GLN A 30 2.29 1.16 -6.88
CA GLN A 30 2.21 2.48 -7.49
C GLN A 30 0.91 2.56 -8.30
N LEU A 31 0.20 3.67 -8.15
CA LEU A 31 -1.02 3.93 -8.91
C LEU A 31 -0.76 4.92 -10.05
N ASN A 32 -1.49 4.77 -11.15
CA ASN A 32 -1.63 5.82 -12.17
C ASN A 32 -2.68 6.87 -11.76
N ASP A 33 -2.89 7.87 -12.61
CA ASP A 33 -3.89 8.93 -12.39
C ASP A 33 -5.34 8.41 -12.36
N LYS A 34 -5.59 7.20 -12.88
CA LYS A 34 -6.89 6.51 -12.84
C LYS A 34 -7.09 5.68 -11.57
N GLY A 35 -6.06 5.54 -10.75
CA GLY A 35 -6.07 4.70 -9.55
C GLY A 35 -5.76 3.22 -9.80
N ASP A 36 -5.37 2.84 -11.02
CA ASP A 36 -4.98 1.46 -11.33
C ASP A 36 -3.56 1.18 -10.84
N ALA A 37 -3.35 -0.03 -10.31
CA ALA A 37 -2.02 -0.50 -9.95
C ALA A 37 -1.18 -0.74 -11.21
N VAL A 38 -0.14 0.07 -11.40
CA VAL A 38 0.77 -0.06 -12.55
C VAL A 38 2.03 -0.85 -12.21
N ASP A 39 2.44 -0.88 -10.95
CA ASP A 39 3.69 -1.52 -10.54
C ASP A 39 3.66 -1.90 -9.05
N ARG A 40 4.39 -2.96 -8.67
CA ARG A 40 4.56 -3.39 -7.27
C ARG A 40 5.94 -2.98 -6.79
N ARG A 41 6.00 -2.26 -5.67
CA ARG A 41 7.25 -1.68 -5.16
C ARG A 41 7.40 -1.91 -3.66
N ALA A 42 8.66 -2.10 -3.25
CA ALA A 42 9.10 -1.96 -1.88
C ALA A 42 9.86 -0.64 -1.76
N ILE A 43 9.41 0.25 -0.88
CA ILE A 43 10.00 1.57 -0.67
C ILE A 43 10.45 1.72 0.77
N PHE A 44 11.58 2.40 0.97
CA PHE A 44 12.09 2.78 2.28
C PHE A 44 11.82 4.26 2.51
N VAL A 45 10.96 4.58 3.47
CA VAL A 45 10.42 5.93 3.65
C VAL A 45 10.37 6.34 5.12
N GLN A 46 10.44 7.65 5.35
CA GLN A 46 10.19 8.25 6.65
C GLN A 46 8.69 8.57 6.78
N PRO A 47 7.96 8.01 7.77
CA PRO A 47 6.51 8.20 7.91
C PRO A 47 6.10 9.67 8.07
N ALA A 48 6.96 10.49 8.68
CA ALA A 48 6.71 11.93 8.88
C ALA A 48 6.55 12.72 7.57
N GLY A 49 7.07 12.20 6.44
CA GLY A 49 6.94 12.82 5.12
C GLY A 49 5.74 12.33 4.31
N LEU A 50 5.01 11.32 4.79
CA LEU A 50 3.88 10.74 4.06
C LEU A 50 2.62 11.58 4.24
N ARG A 51 1.85 11.72 3.16
CA ARG A 51 0.53 12.36 3.17
C ARG A 51 -0.53 11.34 2.77
N VAL A 52 -1.65 11.32 3.48
CA VAL A 52 -2.79 10.48 3.12
C VAL A 52 -3.38 11.04 1.83
N ALA A 53 -3.35 10.26 0.76
CA ALA A 53 -4.04 10.62 -0.47
C ALA A 53 -5.57 10.62 -0.22
N PRO A 54 -6.32 11.55 -0.83
CA PRO A 54 -7.78 11.45 -0.84
C PRO A 54 -8.17 10.09 -1.40
N VAL A 55 -9.15 9.42 -0.77
CA VAL A 55 -9.57 8.06 -1.15
C VAL A 55 -9.91 8.06 -2.64
N PRO A 56 -9.16 7.34 -3.49
CA PRO A 56 -9.58 7.13 -4.87
C PRO A 56 -10.91 6.37 -4.77
N VAL A 57 -11.96 6.91 -5.39
CA VAL A 57 -13.24 6.19 -5.51
C VAL A 57 -12.91 4.86 -6.17
N ALA A 58 -12.86 3.79 -5.39
CA ALA A 58 -12.42 2.49 -5.87
C ALA A 58 -13.50 1.95 -6.82
N VAL A 59 -13.39 2.29 -8.10
CA VAL A 59 -14.17 1.65 -9.17
C VAL A 59 -13.61 0.24 -9.32
N GLY A 60 -14.10 -0.68 -8.48
CA GLY A 60 -13.69 -2.08 -8.49
C GLY A 60 -12.86 -2.49 -7.27
N GLN A 61 -13.43 -2.44 -6.08
CA GLN A 61 -13.14 -3.51 -5.12
C GLN A 61 -13.97 -4.73 -5.55
N PRO A 62 -13.40 -5.77 -6.22
CA PRO A 62 -14.06 -7.06 -6.20
C PRO A 62 -14.14 -7.45 -4.72
N GLY A 63 -15.37 -7.58 -4.24
CA GLY A 63 -15.69 -7.75 -2.85
C GLY A 63 -14.76 -8.77 -2.20
N ARG A 64 -14.29 -8.40 -1.01
CA ARG A 64 -13.78 -9.33 0.00
C ARG A 64 -14.82 -10.43 0.18
N LYS A 65 -14.76 -11.49 -0.65
CA LYS A 65 -15.50 -12.73 -0.42
C LYS A 65 -14.89 -13.31 0.85
N ARG A 66 -15.53 -12.98 1.98
CA ARG A 66 -15.30 -13.65 3.25
C ARG A 66 -15.44 -15.15 2.96
N ALA A 67 -14.32 -15.86 2.93
CA ALA A 67 -14.36 -17.31 2.95
C ALA A 67 -15.07 -17.71 4.25
N PRO A 68 -16.16 -18.49 4.20
CA PRO A 68 -16.80 -18.94 5.42
C PRO A 68 -15.81 -19.83 6.17
N SER A 69 -15.51 -19.44 7.42
CA SER A 69 -14.76 -20.26 8.36
C SER A 69 -15.45 -21.62 8.44
N ARG A 70 -14.77 -22.67 7.96
CA ARG A 70 -15.25 -24.04 8.09
C ARG A 70 -15.22 -24.39 9.57
N ARG A 71 -16.40 -24.37 10.18
CA ARG A 71 -16.69 -24.76 11.56
C ARG A 71 -16.07 -26.13 11.82
N VAL A 72 -15.25 -26.22 12.87
CA VAL A 72 -14.75 -27.47 13.44
C VAL A 72 -15.93 -28.23 14.03
N THR A 73 -16.02 -29.53 13.75
CA THR A 73 -16.96 -30.43 14.43
C THR A 73 -16.27 -31.73 14.80
N ALA A 74 -16.43 -32.09 16.08
CA ALA A 74 -16.29 -33.38 16.76
C ALA A 74 -14.89 -34.01 16.82
#